data_AF-A0A377CVL0-F1
#
_entry.id   AF-A0A377CVL0-F1
#
_cell.length_a   1.000
_cell.length_b   1.000
_cell.length_c   1.000
_cell.angle_alpha   90.00
_cell.angle_beta   90.00
_cell.angle_gamma   90.00
#
_symmetry.space_group_name_H-M   'P 1'
#
loop_
_entity.id
_entity.type
_entity.pdbx_description
1 polymer ?
#
loop_
_entity_poly.entity_id
_entity_poly.type
_entity_poly.pdbx_seq_one_letter_code
_entity_poly.pdbx_strand_id
1 'polypeptide(L)' 'MEAREATATGESCMRVDAIAKVTGRARYTDDYVMAGMCYAKYVRSPIAHGYAVSINDEQARSLPGVLAIFTWEDVP' A
#
# COMPACT_ATOMS: atom_id res chain seq x y z
N MET A 1 31.76 23.68 -4.71
CA MET A 1 30.76 24.45 -3.95
C MET A 1 30.73 23.84 -2.57
N GLU A 2 31.40 24.49 -1.61
CA GLU A 2 31.49 23.96 -0.25
C GLU A 2 30.10 23.93 0.40
N ALA A 3 29.74 22.79 0.97
CA ALA A 3 28.51 22.65 1.73
C ALA A 3 28.66 23.41 3.04
N ARG A 4 28.01 24.57 3.15
CA ARG A 4 27.91 25.32 4.40
C ARG A 4 27.04 24.52 5.38
N GLU A 5 27.48 24.45 6.64
CA GLU A 5 26.72 23.85 7.73
C GLU A 5 25.47 24.71 7.99
N ALA A 6 24.29 24.17 7.65
CA ALA A 6 23.04 24.93 7.65
C ALA A 6 22.49 25.09 9.09
N THR A 7 22.12 26.32 9.44
CA THR A 7 21.77 26.72 10.82
C THR A 7 20.30 26.41 11.21
N ALA A 8 19.67 25.46 10.52
CA ALA A 8 18.33 24.89 10.76
C ALA A 8 17.09 25.80 10.61
N THR A 9 17.19 27.12 10.49
CA THR A 9 15.99 27.99 10.31
C THR A 9 16.15 29.03 9.21
N GLY A 10 15.21 29.06 8.26
CA GLY A 10 15.09 30.10 7.22
C GLY A 10 15.93 29.89 5.97
N GLU A 11 16.90 28.96 5.98
CA GLU A 11 17.77 28.68 4.85
C GLU A 11 17.25 27.52 3.99
N SER A 12 17.47 27.61 2.66
CA SER A 12 17.23 26.48 1.75
C SER A 12 18.30 25.41 1.97
N CYS A 13 17.96 24.35 2.72
CA CYS A 13 18.85 23.24 3.02
C CYS A 13 18.47 21.98 2.24
N MET A 14 19.45 21.11 2.00
CA MET A 14 19.19 19.80 1.41
C MET A 14 18.42 18.94 2.42
N ARG A 15 17.26 18.42 2.00
CA ARG A 15 16.51 17.48 2.84
C ARG A 15 17.29 16.20 3.05
N VAL A 16 17.26 15.68 4.27
CA VAL A 16 17.95 14.43 4.66
C VAL A 16 17.57 13.22 3.79
N ASP A 17 16.37 13.21 3.24
CA ASP A 17 15.84 12.13 2.40
C ASP A 17 15.95 12.40 0.89
N ALA A 18 16.43 13.58 0.47
CA ALA A 18 16.40 14.02 -0.92
C ALA A 18 17.18 13.05 -1.82
N ILE A 19 18.41 12.71 -1.44
CA ILE A 19 19.28 11.86 -2.25
C ILE A 19 18.69 10.47 -2.46
N ALA A 20 18.17 9.83 -1.41
CA ALA A 20 17.58 8.50 -1.54
C ALA A 20 16.34 8.52 -2.47
N LYS A 21 15.52 9.56 -2.38
CA LYS A 21 14.31 9.72 -3.21
C LYS A 21 14.62 9.96 -4.68
N VAL A 22 15.55 10.88 -4.99
CA VAL A 22 15.86 11.22 -6.40
C VAL A 22 16.70 10.16 -7.10
N THR A 23 17.32 9.25 -6.35
CA THR A 23 18.14 8.16 -6.91
C THR A 23 17.42 6.81 -6.95
N GLY A 24 16.14 6.74 -6.53
CA GLY A 24 15.40 5.49 -6.44
C GLY A 24 15.91 4.52 -5.37
N ARG A 25 16.76 4.99 -4.43
CA ARG A 25 17.24 4.17 -3.31
C ARG A 25 16.29 4.14 -2.12
N ALA A 26 15.39 5.13 -2.03
CA ALA A 26 14.31 5.11 -1.06
C ALA A 26 13.35 3.95 -1.39
N ARG A 27 13.08 3.09 -0.41
CA ARG A 27 12.08 2.03 -0.51
C ARG A 27 10.78 2.47 0.15
N TYR A 28 9.68 2.28 -0.57
CA TYR A 28 8.31 2.45 -0.11
C TYR A 28 7.67 1.08 0.10
N THR A 29 6.46 1.06 0.67
CA THR A 29 5.76 -0.17 1.04
C THR A 29 5.69 -1.18 -0.10
N ASP A 30 5.44 -0.72 -1.33
CA ASP A 30 5.27 -1.57 -2.50
C ASP A 30 6.59 -2.11 -3.07
N ASP A 31 7.75 -1.59 -2.63
CA ASP A 31 9.08 -2.08 -3.04
C ASP A 31 9.52 -3.32 -2.25
N TYR A 32 8.80 -3.67 -1.18
CA TYR A 32 9.12 -4.82 -0.36
C TYR A 32 8.48 -6.09 -0.90
N VAL A 33 9.28 -7.16 -0.96
CA VAL A 33 8.83 -8.53 -1.24
C VAL A 33 9.32 -9.44 -0.13
N MET A 34 8.47 -10.36 0.33
CA MET A 34 8.77 -11.30 1.40
C MET A 34 8.54 -12.73 0.94
N ALA A 35 9.28 -13.69 1.50
CA ALA A 35 9.02 -15.10 1.25
C ALA A 35 7.60 -15.46 1.73
N GLY A 36 6.80 -16.09 0.85
CA GLY A 36 5.40 -16.42 1.15
C GLY A 36 4.42 -15.24 1.10
N MET A 37 4.85 -14.08 0.59
CA MET A 37 3.96 -12.92 0.46
C MET A 37 2.75 -13.25 -0.41
N CYS A 38 1.56 -13.03 0.14
CA CYS A 38 0.29 -13.14 -0.56
C CYS A 38 -0.15 -11.77 -1.06
N TYR A 39 -1.00 -11.76 -2.09
CA TYR A 39 -1.56 -10.54 -2.66
C TYR A 39 -3.05 -10.45 -2.31
N ALA A 40 -3.51 -9.24 -2.01
CA ALA A 40 -4.92 -8.96 -1.74
C ALA A 40 -5.50 -8.04 -2.81
N LYS A 41 -6.79 -8.21 -3.10
CA LYS A 41 -7.56 -7.32 -3.98
C LYS A 41 -8.88 -6.96 -3.31
N TYR A 42 -9.20 -5.67 -3.31
CA TYR A 42 -10.47 -5.18 -2.81
C TYR A 42 -11.56 -5.28 -3.87
N VAL A 43 -12.72 -5.80 -3.47
CA VAL A 43 -13.98 -5.67 -4.21
C VAL A 43 -14.73 -4.48 -3.61
N ARG A 44 -15.04 -3.47 -4.43
CA ARG A 44 -15.69 -2.23 -3.96
C ARG A 44 -17.11 -2.13 -4.51
N SER A 45 -17.94 -1.32 -3.84
CA SER A 45 -19.30 -1.02 -4.29
C SER A 45 -19.29 -0.45 -5.72
N PRO A 46 -20.16 -0.94 -6.63
CA PRO A 46 -20.35 -0.35 -7.95
C PRO A 46 -21.30 0.85 -7.94
N ILE A 47 -21.93 1.14 -6.79
CA ILE A 47 -22.90 2.22 -6.61
C ILE A 47 -22.47 3.19 -5.51
N ALA A 48 -22.93 4.44 -5.59
CA ALA A 48 -22.58 5.47 -4.61
C ALA A 48 -23.20 5.23 -3.23
N HIS A 49 -24.40 4.62 -3.17
CA HIS A 49 -25.11 4.36 -1.93
C HIS A 49 -26.05 3.15 -2.05
N GLY A 50 -26.04 2.27 -1.06
CA GLY A 50 -26.90 1.10 -0.98
C GLY A 50 -26.52 0.21 0.20
N TYR A 51 -27.35 -0.80 0.46
CA TYR A 51 -27.09 -1.80 1.50
C TYR A 51 -26.42 -3.03 0.90
N ALA A 52 -25.38 -3.54 1.57
CA ALA A 52 -24.80 -4.85 1.27
C ALA A 52 -25.66 -5.93 1.93
N VAL A 53 -26.67 -6.42 1.21
CA VAL A 53 -27.63 -7.43 1.73
C VAL A 53 -27.03 -8.83 1.75
N SER A 54 -26.23 -9.17 0.74
CA SER A 54 -25.54 -10.45 0.65
C SER A 54 -24.28 -10.35 -0.23
N ILE A 55 -23.34 -11.26 -0.01
CA ILE A 55 -22.18 -11.50 -0.87
C ILE A 55 -22.18 -13.00 -1.23
N ASN A 56 -22.15 -13.32 -2.53
CA ASN A 56 -21.84 -14.67 -3.01
C ASN A 56 -20.43 -14.65 -3.59
N ASP A 57 -19.53 -15.42 -2.99
CA ASP A 57 -18.13 -15.51 -3.37
C ASP A 57 -17.71 -16.93 -3.81
N GLU A 58 -18.66 -17.84 -4.03
CA GLU A 58 -18.41 -19.27 -4.34
C GLU A 58 -17.49 -19.44 -5.55
N GLN A 59 -17.79 -18.73 -6.65
CA GLN A 59 -16.97 -18.80 -7.86
C GLN A 59 -15.55 -18.29 -7.60
N ALA A 60 -15.41 -17.20 -6.87
CA ALA A 60 -14.10 -16.62 -6.56
C ALA A 60 -13.27 -17.55 -5.67
N ARG A 61 -13.87 -18.22 -4.68
CA ARG A 61 -13.18 -19.21 -3.84
C ARG A 61 -12.66 -20.41 -4.64
N SER A 62 -13.32 -20.77 -5.73
CA SER A 62 -12.92 -21.90 -6.58
C SER A 62 -11.80 -21.59 -7.57
N LEU A 63 -11.40 -20.33 -7.72
CA LEU A 63 -10.35 -19.96 -8.68
C LEU A 63 -8.97 -20.43 -8.21
N PRO A 64 -8.14 -21.02 -9.09
CA PRO A 64 -6.77 -21.38 -8.76
C PRO A 64 -5.98 -20.16 -8.24
N GLY A 65 -5.30 -20.33 -7.11
CA GLY A 65 -4.47 -19.30 -6.49
C GLY A 65 -5.21 -18.37 -5.52
N VAL A 66 -6.54 -18.48 -5.38
CA VAL A 66 -7.26 -17.78 -4.31
C VAL A 66 -7.06 -18.55 -3.00
N LEU A 67 -6.44 -17.88 -2.03
CA LEU A 67 -6.16 -18.48 -0.72
C LEU A 67 -7.30 -18.28 0.28
N ALA A 68 -7.95 -17.13 0.24
CA ALA A 68 -9.06 -16.77 1.13
C ALA A 68 -9.87 -15.61 0.55
N ILE A 69 -11.11 -15.50 0.98
CA ILE A 69 -11.97 -14.32 0.79
C ILE A 69 -12.50 -13.94 2.17
N PHE A 70 -12.33 -12.66 2.50
CA PHE A 70 -12.74 -12.09 3.78
C PHE A 70 -13.89 -11.11 3.57
N THR A 71 -14.87 -11.16 4.46
CA THR A 71 -16.04 -10.29 4.49
C THR A 71 -16.19 -9.62 5.87
N TRP A 72 -17.34 -8.99 6.13
CA TRP A 72 -17.62 -8.47 7.48
C TRP A 72 -17.79 -9.59 8.52
N GLU A 73 -18.06 -10.83 8.09
CA GLU A 73 -18.27 -11.98 8.97
C GLU A 73 -16.97 -12.49 9.61
N ASP A 74 -15.82 -12.13 9.04
CA ASP A 74 -14.49 -12.57 9.52
C ASP A 74 -13.87 -11.59 10.53
N VAL A 75 -14.59 -10.52 10.90
CA VAL A 75 -14.16 -9.54 11.90
C VAL A 75 -14.56 -10.03 13.31
N PRO A 76 -13.61 -10.18 14.26
CA PRO A 76 -13.88 -10.75 15.59
C PRO A 76 -14.63 -9.81 16.55
#